data_AF-A0A061B9F6-F1
#
_entry.id   AF-A0A061B9F6-F1
#
_cell.length_a   1.000
_cell.length_b   1.000
_cell.length_c   1.000
_cell.angle_alpha   90.00
_cell.angle_beta   90.00
_cell.angle_gamma   90.00
#
_symmetry.space_group_name_H-M   'P 1'
#
loop_
_entity.id
_entity.type
_entity.pdbx_description
1 polymer ?
#
loop_
_entity_poly.entity_id
_entity_poly.type
_entity_poly.pdbx_seq_one_letter_code
_entity_poly.pdbx_strand_id
1 'polypeptide(L)'
;MLSLARLSLVLLLCIDATFAWPEGPQARRLVVDLEKRSTVRLPFVQRISSSKAAASSLAAAASSSTKTTALTTTTTSSPTTTPPPQTTSSRTTTSSVAPSTTSTPSTTSRASTTTAPPSTTTTTTTSTTTTPACAATYRGGPFTISGTGTLPKPTTFVKRSGQQLTLNGGNFRIAGPNIYWLCQDENSGPAWGYWTDKGRVREALAIAVAMGANTVRLMSCGVSVGSNNPYNLELSNGNWQDVAWDIRDYVIYAAGQYGLRIVLPLTDNYNYYHGGKYSILGFSGASTANKGAAFYTDSNTINIYKAYIQKFLQHTNVYNGKRYADDPTILAWETGNELGGYMNAEMWPPSSWTSAIVSAIKAVDGNHLIIDGTNGIWNYTTGATPAGLNVAGIDIVSDHSYPRKTDILSKELGIASAAKKGFLIGEFDWTAAGGGVSLPTYMSAIEQSGSYLGSMMWSVFGHDAQCCNYVTHNDGYSLYYPQGPNSAADQSNALLVVQHFYRLTGRSPPSSMPGVACPQPVF
;
A
#
# COMPACT_ATOMS: atom_id res chain seq x y z
N MET A 1 -38.28 20.98 60.00
CA MET A 1 -37.89 19.56 60.12
C MET A 1 -37.13 19.17 58.85
N LEU A 2 -35.85 18.81 59.05
CA LEU A 2 -34.88 18.04 58.26
C LEU A 2 -35.17 17.82 56.75
N SER A 3 -34.29 18.25 55.82
CA SER A 3 -32.98 17.66 55.47
C SER A 3 -33.14 16.24 54.89
N LEU A 4 -32.81 15.97 53.62
CA LEU A 4 -31.47 15.73 53.03
C LEU A 4 -31.58 15.97 51.49
N ALA A 5 -30.77 16.74 50.73
CA ALA A 5 -29.30 16.79 50.53
C ALA A 5 -28.70 15.42 50.17
N ARG A 6 -27.82 15.17 49.18
CA ARG A 6 -26.98 15.97 48.26
C ARG A 6 -26.21 14.95 47.39
N LEU A 7 -25.70 15.42 46.24
CA LEU A 7 -24.42 15.08 45.58
C LEU A 7 -24.15 13.66 44.97
N SER A 8 -23.82 13.74 43.66
CA SER A 8 -22.61 13.23 42.97
C SER A 8 -22.20 11.76 43.09
N LEU A 9 -22.05 11.06 41.95
CA LEU A 9 -20.74 10.75 41.33
C LEU A 9 -20.93 9.73 40.17
N VAL A 10 -20.46 10.10 38.98
CA VAL A 10 -19.82 9.30 37.91
C VAL A 10 -20.11 7.78 37.86
N LEU A 11 -20.72 7.34 36.76
CA LEU A 11 -20.15 6.22 35.98
C LEU A 11 -20.42 6.43 34.48
N LEU A 12 -19.37 6.89 33.79
CA LEU A 12 -19.20 6.74 32.36
C LEU A 12 -19.24 5.24 32.03
N LEU A 13 -20.15 4.83 31.14
CA LEU A 13 -19.97 3.62 30.34
C LEU A 13 -20.03 4.06 28.89
N CYS A 14 -18.90 4.58 28.42
CA CYS A 14 -18.51 4.44 27.02
C CYS A 14 -18.46 2.93 26.75
N ILE A 15 -19.39 2.42 25.94
CA ILE A 15 -19.14 1.17 25.25
C ILE A 15 -18.40 1.57 23.98
N ASP A 16 -17.08 1.47 24.07
CA ASP A 16 -16.16 1.42 22.94
C ASP A 16 -16.63 0.33 21.99
N ALA A 17 -17.18 0.73 20.85
CA ALA A 17 -17.27 -0.13 19.67
C ALA A 17 -16.02 0.09 18.81
N THR A 18 -14.83 -0.13 19.39
CA THR A 18 -13.65 -0.48 18.62
C THR A 18 -13.84 -1.89 18.09
N PHE A 19 -14.47 -2.03 16.93
CA PHE A 19 -14.27 -3.21 16.09
C PHE A 19 -12.86 -3.11 15.50
N ALA A 20 -11.88 -3.51 16.31
CA ALA A 20 -10.55 -3.83 15.82
C ALA A 20 -10.66 -5.06 14.93
N TRP A 21 -10.61 -4.85 13.63
CA TRP A 21 -10.31 -5.91 12.68
C TRP A 21 -8.87 -6.38 12.96
N PRO A 22 -8.57 -7.69 12.98
CA PRO A 22 -7.22 -8.14 13.23
C PRO A 22 -6.37 -7.85 11.99
N GLU A 23 -5.50 -6.85 12.09
CA GLU A 23 -4.50 -6.54 11.07
C GLU A 23 -3.30 -7.50 11.16
N GLY A 24 -2.82 -7.94 10.00
CA GLY A 24 -1.57 -8.70 9.83
C GLY A 24 -1.73 -10.14 9.31
N PRO A 25 -0.64 -10.73 8.77
CA PRO A 25 -0.64 -11.92 7.90
C PRO A 25 -1.14 -13.24 8.54
N GLN A 26 -1.53 -13.24 9.81
CA GLN A 26 -2.19 -14.39 10.44
C GLN A 26 -3.66 -14.57 10.03
N ALA A 27 -4.32 -13.51 9.54
CA ALA A 27 -5.68 -13.63 8.98
C ALA A 27 -5.71 -14.43 7.66
N ARG A 28 -4.58 -14.58 6.96
CA ARG A 28 -4.49 -15.27 5.65
C ARG A 28 -4.27 -16.79 5.75
N ARG A 29 -4.05 -17.33 6.96
CA ARG A 29 -3.97 -18.80 7.19
C ARG A 29 -5.26 -19.43 7.69
N LEU A 30 -6.18 -18.66 8.27
CA LEU A 30 -7.38 -19.22 8.94
C LEU A 30 -8.48 -19.69 7.99
N VAL A 31 -8.52 -19.19 6.75
CA VAL A 31 -9.55 -19.56 5.76
C VAL A 31 -9.31 -20.94 5.14
N VAL A 32 -8.08 -21.48 5.22
CA VAL A 32 -7.74 -22.79 4.65
C VAL A 32 -8.01 -23.96 5.62
N ASP A 33 -8.10 -23.71 6.93
CA ASP A 33 -8.27 -24.77 7.93
C ASP A 33 -9.72 -24.97 8.42
N LEU A 34 -10.63 -24.02 8.18
CA LEU A 34 -12.04 -24.13 8.58
C LEU A 34 -12.91 -24.94 7.60
N GLU A 35 -12.44 -25.19 6.36
CA GLU A 35 -13.13 -26.05 5.40
C GLU A 35 -12.84 -27.56 5.58
N LYS A 36 -11.92 -27.95 6.47
CA LYS A 36 -11.57 -29.36 6.72
C LYS A 36 -12.12 -29.96 8.00
N ARG A 37 -12.86 -29.21 8.82
CA ARG A 37 -13.48 -29.72 10.05
C ARG A 37 -14.92 -29.24 10.20
N SER A 38 -15.84 -29.88 9.48
CA SER A 38 -17.28 -29.78 9.73
C SER A 38 -18.01 -31.04 9.27
N THR A 39 -17.63 -32.19 9.84
CA THR A 39 -18.47 -33.39 9.82
C THR A 39 -18.54 -33.96 11.22
N VAL A 40 -19.50 -33.47 12.01
CA VAL A 40 -20.07 -34.21 13.14
C VAL A 40 -21.58 -33.98 13.12
N ARG A 41 -22.31 -35.04 12.76
CA ARG A 41 -23.75 -35.20 13.01
C ARG A 41 -23.95 -35.50 14.49
N LEU A 42 -25.02 -34.98 15.11
CA LEU A 42 -25.80 -35.62 16.18
C LEU A 42 -27.20 -34.94 16.26
N PRO A 43 -28.25 -35.57 16.84
CA PRO A 43 -29.54 -35.74 16.19
C PRO A 43 -30.74 -35.01 16.83
N PHE A 44 -31.77 -34.83 16.01
CA PHE A 44 -33.22 -34.97 16.27
C PHE A 44 -33.81 -34.41 17.59
N VAL A 45 -34.56 -33.31 17.48
CA VAL A 45 -35.81 -33.07 18.24
C VAL A 45 -36.86 -32.43 17.31
N GLN A 46 -38.09 -32.87 17.48
CA GLN A 46 -39.23 -32.80 16.56
C GLN A 46 -40.23 -31.71 16.96
N ARG A 47 -41.02 -31.25 15.96
CA ARG A 47 -42.24 -30.39 16.03
C ARG A 47 -41.94 -28.88 16.22
N ILE A 48 -42.57 -27.93 15.53
CA ILE A 48 -43.98 -27.77 15.16
C ILE A 48 -44.11 -27.09 13.78
N SER A 49 -45.18 -27.46 13.08
CA SER A 49 -45.64 -27.10 11.74
C SER A 49 -46.27 -25.71 11.59
N SER A 50 -46.47 -25.33 10.32
CA SER A 50 -47.38 -24.31 9.75
C SER A 50 -46.86 -22.86 9.80
N SER A 51 -46.92 -22.03 8.76
CA SER A 51 -47.70 -22.02 7.52
C SER A 51 -47.05 -21.06 6.52
N LYS A 52 -47.04 -21.40 5.22
CA LYS A 52 -46.95 -20.46 4.09
C LYS A 52 -47.50 -21.14 2.84
N ALA A 53 -48.60 -20.63 2.32
CA ALA A 53 -48.93 -20.76 0.90
C ALA A 53 -49.88 -19.63 0.50
N ALA A 54 -49.36 -18.72 -0.33
CA ALA A 54 -50.14 -17.86 -1.19
C ALA A 54 -49.35 -17.67 -2.49
N ALA A 55 -50.11 -17.50 -3.58
CA ALA A 55 -49.73 -17.06 -4.93
C ALA A 55 -49.30 -18.13 -5.95
N SER A 56 -50.34 -18.55 -6.68
CA SER A 56 -50.39 -18.87 -8.11
C SER A 56 -49.88 -17.76 -9.05
N SER A 57 -49.20 -18.13 -10.14
CA SER A 57 -49.37 -17.63 -11.53
C SER A 57 -48.27 -18.25 -12.41
N LEU A 58 -48.62 -19.16 -13.33
CA LEU A 58 -48.89 -18.92 -14.76
C LEU A 58 -47.67 -18.49 -15.58
N ALA A 59 -47.06 -19.47 -16.26
CA ALA A 59 -46.71 -19.38 -17.68
C ALA A 59 -46.48 -20.80 -18.24
N ALA A 60 -47.27 -21.15 -19.24
CA ALA A 60 -47.20 -22.39 -20.01
C ALA A 60 -46.77 -22.09 -21.45
N ALA A 61 -46.38 -23.16 -22.16
CA ALA A 61 -45.86 -23.28 -23.53
C ALA A 61 -44.32 -23.14 -23.63
N ALA A 62 -43.57 -24.09 -24.20
CA ALA A 62 -43.90 -25.05 -25.25
C ALA A 62 -43.18 -26.42 -25.12
N SER A 63 -43.82 -27.39 -25.75
CA SER A 63 -43.54 -28.83 -25.88
C SER A 63 -42.30 -29.17 -26.73
N SER A 64 -41.45 -30.06 -26.23
CA SER A 64 -41.24 -31.46 -26.68
C SER A 64 -40.44 -31.69 -27.98
N SER A 65 -39.29 -32.36 -27.87
CA SER A 65 -39.08 -33.67 -28.50
C SER A 65 -37.77 -34.31 -28.01
N THR A 66 -37.93 -35.52 -27.50
CA THR A 66 -36.94 -36.46 -26.97
C THR A 66 -36.08 -37.08 -28.08
N LYS A 67 -34.79 -37.28 -27.82
CA LYS A 67 -34.11 -38.53 -28.24
C LYS A 67 -32.89 -38.83 -27.39
N THR A 68 -33.00 -39.96 -26.71
CA THR A 68 -32.05 -40.69 -25.88
C THR A 68 -30.87 -41.22 -26.70
N THR A 69 -29.64 -41.18 -26.17
CA THR A 69 -28.66 -42.25 -26.38
C THR A 69 -27.71 -42.37 -25.18
N ALA A 70 -27.54 -43.63 -24.76
CA ALA A 70 -26.75 -44.18 -23.66
C ALA A 70 -25.24 -43.84 -23.77
N LEU A 71 -24.59 -43.48 -22.67
CA LEU A 71 -23.89 -44.37 -21.71
C LEU A 71 -22.59 -44.97 -22.27
N THR A 72 -21.46 -44.48 -21.77
CA THR A 72 -20.21 -45.25 -21.73
C THR A 72 -19.48 -44.91 -20.45
N THR A 73 -19.52 -45.87 -19.53
CA THR A 73 -18.72 -45.96 -18.32
C THR A 73 -17.33 -46.47 -18.67
N THR A 74 -16.29 -45.81 -18.17
CA THR A 74 -15.01 -46.48 -17.91
C THR A 74 -14.42 -45.99 -16.60
N THR A 75 -14.30 -46.97 -15.71
CA THR A 75 -13.72 -46.99 -14.38
C THR A 75 -12.23 -46.66 -14.37
N THR A 76 -11.79 -45.81 -13.45
CA THR A 76 -10.39 -45.74 -13.00
C THR A 76 -10.30 -46.07 -11.52
N SER A 77 -9.46 -47.06 -11.24
CA SER A 77 -9.10 -47.65 -9.96
C SER A 77 -8.24 -46.74 -9.08
N SER A 78 -8.54 -46.72 -7.78
CA SER A 78 -7.63 -46.30 -6.71
C SER A 78 -6.47 -47.30 -6.54
N PRO A 79 -5.36 -46.87 -5.92
CA PRO A 79 -4.95 -47.61 -4.73
C PRO A 79 -4.63 -46.74 -3.52
N THR A 80 -5.04 -47.30 -2.40
CA THR A 80 -4.80 -46.99 -0.99
C THR A 80 -3.30 -46.96 -0.66
N THR A 81 -2.86 -45.99 0.16
CA THR A 81 -1.61 -46.10 0.92
C THR A 81 -1.81 -45.70 2.39
N THR A 82 -1.42 -46.63 3.24
CA THR A 82 -1.37 -46.63 4.71
C THR A 82 -0.26 -45.70 5.24
N PRO A 83 -0.40 -45.08 6.42
CA PRO A 83 0.63 -44.20 7.01
C PRO A 83 1.61 -44.95 7.94
N PRO A 84 2.87 -44.49 8.07
CA PRO A 84 3.78 -44.86 9.16
C PRO A 84 4.01 -43.71 10.17
N PRO A 85 4.66 -44.00 11.33
CA PRO A 85 4.19 -43.54 12.64
C PRO A 85 4.92 -42.34 13.25
N GLN A 86 4.28 -41.80 14.29
CA GLN A 86 4.76 -40.78 15.21
C GLN A 86 6.00 -41.23 15.98
N THR A 87 6.95 -40.31 16.15
CA THR A 87 7.99 -40.35 17.19
C THR A 87 7.88 -39.14 18.11
N THR A 88 7.87 -39.47 19.39
CA THR A 88 7.90 -38.63 20.58
C THR A 88 9.24 -37.92 20.77
N SER A 89 9.24 -36.73 21.36
CA SER A 89 10.22 -36.41 22.42
C SER A 89 9.84 -35.19 23.27
N SER A 90 9.61 -35.51 24.55
CA SER A 90 9.85 -34.80 25.81
C SER A 90 10.18 -33.30 25.85
N ARG A 91 9.33 -32.61 26.62
CA ARG A 91 9.47 -31.26 27.19
C ARG A 91 10.24 -31.36 28.52
N THR A 92 11.19 -30.46 28.76
CA THR A 92 11.78 -30.24 30.09
C THR A 92 11.72 -28.76 30.43
N THR A 93 11.00 -28.46 31.50
CA THR A 93 10.88 -27.15 32.16
C THR A 93 11.89 -27.07 33.30
N THR A 94 12.58 -25.94 33.43
CA THR A 94 13.27 -25.58 34.68
C THR A 94 12.85 -24.18 35.11
N SER A 95 12.42 -24.13 36.37
CA SER A 95 12.07 -22.95 37.16
C SER A 95 13.24 -22.66 38.11
N SER A 96 13.51 -21.40 38.39
CA SER A 96 14.13 -21.02 39.67
C SER A 96 13.71 -19.61 40.10
N VAL A 97 13.21 -19.57 41.33
CA VAL A 97 12.86 -18.40 42.15
C VAL A 97 13.94 -18.26 43.23
N ALA A 98 14.31 -17.03 43.61
CA ALA A 98 14.92 -16.74 44.91
C ALA A 98 14.78 -15.24 45.29
N PRO A 99 14.82 -14.88 46.59
CA PRO A 99 13.95 -13.86 47.18
C PRO A 99 14.66 -12.65 47.83
N SER A 100 13.84 -11.71 48.29
CA SER A 100 14.12 -10.52 49.10
C SER A 100 14.42 -10.81 50.57
N THR A 101 15.33 -10.04 51.21
CA THR A 101 15.28 -9.74 52.66
C THR A 101 15.95 -8.40 53.02
N THR A 102 15.33 -7.73 53.99
CA THR A 102 15.66 -6.45 54.63
C THR A 102 16.39 -6.70 55.95
N SER A 103 17.29 -5.80 56.42
CA SER A 103 17.33 -5.25 57.80
C SER A 103 18.68 -4.59 58.19
N THR A 104 18.55 -3.42 58.84
CA THR A 104 19.53 -2.70 59.67
C THR A 104 19.58 -3.33 61.09
N PRO A 105 20.61 -3.10 61.94
CA PRO A 105 20.62 -1.89 62.80
C PRO A 105 22.03 -1.33 63.19
N SER A 106 21.97 -0.16 63.80
CA SER A 106 23.01 0.79 64.23
C SER A 106 23.58 0.60 65.66
N THR A 107 24.78 1.14 65.93
CA THR A 107 25.26 1.91 67.14
C THR A 107 26.80 2.06 67.01
N THR A 108 27.50 3.18 67.33
CA THR A 108 27.63 3.92 68.60
C THR A 108 28.34 5.29 68.39
N SER A 109 27.89 6.32 69.14
CA SER A 109 28.58 7.37 69.95
C SER A 109 30.05 7.78 69.63
N ARG A 110 30.60 9.01 69.84
CA ARG A 110 30.25 10.31 70.44
C ARG A 110 31.39 11.30 70.11
N ALA A 111 31.08 12.60 70.21
CA ALA A 111 31.94 13.72 70.64
C ALA A 111 32.33 14.78 69.60
N SER A 112 32.16 16.01 70.08
CA SER A 112 32.11 17.31 69.45
C SER A 112 33.48 17.97 69.32
N THR A 113 33.72 18.66 68.20
CA THR A 113 34.62 19.82 68.13
C THR A 113 34.17 20.76 67.00
N THR A 114 33.73 21.94 67.40
CA THR A 114 33.47 23.11 66.56
C THR A 114 34.75 23.57 65.86
N THR A 115 34.76 23.49 64.54
CA THR A 115 35.65 24.31 63.70
C THR A 115 34.95 24.50 62.35
N ALA A 116 34.79 25.74 61.89
CA ALA A 116 34.33 26.05 60.55
C ALA A 116 35.50 25.95 59.57
N PRO A 117 35.37 25.20 58.46
CA PRO A 117 36.28 25.32 57.33
C PRO A 117 35.52 25.59 56.01
N PRO A 118 36.25 25.93 54.93
CA PRO A 118 35.81 26.83 53.89
C PRO A 118 34.99 26.16 52.78
N SER A 119 34.32 27.02 52.01
CA SER A 119 33.61 26.77 50.76
C SER A 119 34.20 25.65 49.90
N THR A 120 33.48 24.53 49.84
CA THR A 120 33.68 23.44 48.88
C THR A 120 33.00 23.79 47.56
N THR A 121 33.81 24.00 46.53
CA THR A 121 33.37 24.03 45.13
C THR A 121 32.65 22.73 44.81
N THR A 122 31.35 22.82 44.50
CA THR A 122 30.57 21.70 43.99
C THR A 122 31.07 21.40 42.59
N THR A 123 31.89 20.36 42.43
CA THR A 123 32.15 19.77 41.12
C THR A 123 30.86 19.10 40.69
N THR A 124 30.04 19.82 39.92
CA THR A 124 28.93 19.24 39.19
C THR A 124 29.55 18.29 38.17
N THR A 125 29.53 16.99 38.46
CA THR A 125 29.79 15.97 37.46
C THR A 125 28.60 16.03 36.49
N THR A 126 28.71 16.88 35.48
CA THR A 126 27.82 16.85 34.32
C THR A 126 27.99 15.48 33.69
N SER A 127 27.06 14.58 33.99
CA SER A 127 26.84 13.38 33.20
C SER A 127 26.40 13.85 31.82
N THR A 128 27.37 14.09 30.94
CA THR A 128 27.12 14.21 29.51
C THR A 128 26.44 12.91 29.10
N THR A 129 25.12 12.98 28.96
CA THR A 129 24.35 11.94 28.31
C THR A 129 24.84 11.94 26.88
N THR A 130 25.78 11.03 26.57
CA THR A 130 26.20 10.79 25.20
C THR A 130 24.99 10.26 24.47
N THR A 131 24.28 11.14 23.76
CA THR A 131 23.38 10.74 22.68
C THR A 131 24.18 9.78 21.82
N PRO A 132 23.69 8.56 21.52
CA PRO A 132 24.43 7.63 20.67
C PRO A 132 24.79 8.37 19.38
N ALA A 133 26.09 8.53 19.13
CA ALA A 133 26.55 9.14 17.90
C ALA A 133 26.02 8.28 16.76
N CYS A 134 25.20 8.86 15.89
CA CYS A 134 24.70 8.16 14.71
C CYS A 134 25.87 7.58 13.92
N ALA A 135 25.63 6.46 13.23
CA ALA A 135 26.61 5.92 12.29
C ALA A 135 27.07 7.03 11.34
N ALA A 136 28.34 6.98 10.91
CA ALA A 136 28.91 8.01 10.05
C ALA A 136 28.03 8.21 8.80
N THR A 137 27.55 9.45 8.61
CA THR A 137 26.77 9.86 7.43
C THR A 137 27.51 9.42 6.17
N TYR A 138 26.85 8.65 5.29
CA TYR A 138 27.49 8.11 4.09
C TYR A 138 27.79 9.25 3.10
N ARG A 139 29.07 9.66 3.04
CA ARG A 139 29.61 10.58 2.03
C ARG A 139 30.16 9.73 0.89
N GLY A 140 29.27 9.35 -0.02
CA GLY A 140 29.52 8.24 -0.94
C GLY A 140 30.65 8.41 -1.96
N GLY A 141 31.07 7.27 -2.52
CA GLY A 141 32.02 7.18 -3.64
C GLY A 141 31.38 7.50 -5.00
N PRO A 142 32.13 7.37 -6.12
CA PRO A 142 31.72 7.86 -7.45
C PRO A 142 30.40 7.28 -8.01
N PHE A 143 29.91 6.17 -7.45
CA PHE A 143 28.66 5.50 -7.85
C PHE A 143 27.49 5.75 -6.88
N THR A 144 27.61 6.75 -6.00
CA THR A 144 26.58 7.08 -5.01
C THR A 144 25.66 8.18 -5.52
N ILE A 145 24.35 7.99 -5.37
CA ILE A 145 23.37 9.05 -5.64
C ILE A 145 23.44 10.10 -4.52
N SER A 146 23.74 11.34 -4.92
CA SER A 146 23.75 12.53 -4.05
C SER A 146 23.28 13.73 -4.87
N GLY A 147 22.62 14.70 -4.24
CA GLY A 147 22.08 15.87 -4.93
C GLY A 147 20.80 15.55 -5.69
N THR A 148 20.62 16.15 -6.87
CA THR A 148 19.39 16.04 -7.69
C THR A 148 19.34 14.77 -8.55
N GLY A 149 19.96 13.67 -8.12
CA GLY A 149 19.99 12.42 -8.88
C GLY A 149 20.78 12.48 -10.19
N THR A 150 20.58 11.48 -11.05
CA THR A 150 21.29 11.33 -12.34
C THR A 150 20.37 11.51 -13.56
N LEU A 151 19.07 11.73 -13.35
CA LEU A 151 18.07 11.82 -14.41
C LEU A 151 17.84 13.28 -14.82
N PRO A 152 17.55 13.54 -16.11
CA PRO A 152 17.16 14.87 -16.53
C PRO A 152 15.81 15.26 -15.89
N LYS A 153 15.70 16.52 -15.46
CA LYS A 153 14.46 17.05 -14.89
C LYS A 153 13.30 16.97 -15.90
N PRO A 154 12.07 16.65 -15.48
CA PRO A 154 10.93 16.55 -16.40
C PRO A 154 10.55 17.93 -16.96
N THR A 155 10.60 18.08 -18.27
CA THR A 155 10.17 19.30 -18.99
C THR A 155 9.04 19.05 -19.98
N THR A 156 8.74 17.79 -20.30
CA THR A 156 7.71 17.38 -21.26
C THR A 156 6.90 16.20 -20.73
N PHE A 157 5.65 16.07 -21.16
CA PHE A 157 4.76 14.98 -20.73
C PHE A 157 5.06 13.66 -21.45
N VAL A 158 4.95 12.55 -20.71
CA VAL A 158 4.90 11.21 -21.32
C VAL A 158 3.56 11.08 -22.06
N LYS A 159 3.60 10.53 -23.28
CA LYS A 159 2.42 10.39 -24.13
C LYS A 159 2.22 8.94 -24.54
N ARG A 160 0.97 8.59 -24.80
CA ARG A 160 0.59 7.31 -25.39
C ARG A 160 0.79 7.33 -26.91
N SER A 161 1.39 6.27 -27.46
CA SER A 161 1.51 6.04 -28.90
C SER A 161 1.11 4.59 -29.21
N GLY A 162 -0.11 4.41 -29.72
CA GLY A 162 -0.71 3.07 -29.81
C GLY A 162 -0.80 2.44 -28.42
N GLN A 163 -0.20 1.27 -28.24
CA GLN A 163 -0.14 0.60 -26.93
C GLN A 163 1.01 1.11 -26.04
N GLN A 164 2.03 1.73 -26.63
CA GLN A 164 3.27 2.09 -25.94
C GLN A 164 3.18 3.48 -25.31
N LEU A 165 4.10 3.77 -24.40
CA LEU A 165 4.34 5.12 -23.91
C LEU A 165 5.61 5.68 -24.55
N THR A 166 5.64 6.98 -24.73
CA THR A 166 6.73 7.70 -25.36
C THR A 166 7.06 8.98 -24.61
N LEU A 167 8.35 9.32 -24.58
CA LEU A 167 8.85 10.58 -24.05
C LEU A 167 9.81 11.18 -25.08
N ASN A 168 9.50 12.39 -25.57
CA ASN A 168 10.29 13.07 -26.60
C ASN A 168 10.53 12.21 -27.86
N GLY A 169 9.52 11.42 -28.25
CA GLY A 169 9.58 10.50 -29.40
C GLY A 169 10.31 9.17 -29.12
N GLY A 170 11.04 9.05 -28.01
CA GLY A 170 11.64 7.79 -27.57
C GLY A 170 10.65 6.93 -26.79
N ASN A 171 10.89 5.61 -26.74
CA ASN A 171 10.10 4.70 -25.93
C ASN A 171 10.25 5.01 -24.43
N PHE A 172 9.14 4.99 -23.70
CA PHE A 172 9.11 5.14 -22.25
C PHE A 172 8.46 3.90 -21.63
N ARG A 173 9.14 3.28 -20.66
CA ARG A 173 8.62 2.14 -19.92
C ARG A 173 8.62 2.49 -18.43
N ILE A 174 7.46 2.39 -17.77
CA ILE A 174 7.34 2.67 -16.34
C ILE A 174 8.12 1.61 -15.56
N ALA A 175 9.06 2.06 -14.72
CA ALA A 175 9.84 1.19 -13.85
C ALA A 175 10.19 1.93 -12.54
N GLY A 176 9.87 1.30 -11.42
CA GLY A 176 10.32 1.78 -10.11
C GLY A 176 9.50 1.26 -8.93
N PRO A 177 9.75 1.77 -7.72
CA PRO A 177 9.07 1.30 -6.53
C PRO A 177 7.75 2.04 -6.26
N ASN A 178 6.88 1.39 -5.49
CA ASN A 178 5.87 2.04 -4.67
C ASN A 178 6.54 2.63 -3.42
N ILE A 179 6.21 3.89 -3.12
CA ILE A 179 6.61 4.58 -1.90
C ILE A 179 5.34 5.19 -1.29
N TYR A 180 4.41 4.31 -0.88
CA TYR A 180 3.04 4.69 -0.54
C TYR A 180 2.95 5.75 0.55
N TRP A 181 3.92 5.77 1.48
CA TRP A 181 4.00 6.65 2.66
C TRP A 181 4.64 8.02 2.40
N LEU A 182 5.02 8.36 1.16
CA LEU A 182 5.94 9.47 0.93
C LEU A 182 5.40 10.86 1.33
N CYS A 183 4.09 11.06 1.40
CA CYS A 183 3.49 12.31 1.89
C CYS A 183 2.92 12.22 3.32
N GLN A 184 2.55 11.03 3.78
CA GLN A 184 2.15 10.75 5.15
C GLN A 184 2.76 9.42 5.58
N ASP A 185 3.50 9.43 6.69
CA ASP A 185 4.27 8.30 7.17
C ASP A 185 3.64 7.71 8.44
N GLU A 186 3.41 6.41 8.43
CA GLU A 186 2.84 5.70 9.57
C GLU A 186 3.86 5.05 10.50
N ASN A 187 5.11 4.95 10.04
CA ASN A 187 6.20 4.25 10.70
C ASN A 187 7.16 5.21 11.42
N SER A 188 7.01 6.52 11.22
CA SER A 188 7.85 7.54 11.83
C SER A 188 7.11 8.86 12.00
N GLY A 189 7.71 9.74 12.81
CA GLY A 189 7.14 11.03 13.16
C GLY A 189 6.47 11.04 14.53
N PRO A 190 5.91 12.18 14.94
CA PRO A 190 5.31 12.35 16.25
C PRO A 190 3.97 11.61 16.41
N ALA A 191 3.33 11.17 15.32
CA ALA A 191 2.04 10.49 15.33
C ALA A 191 1.87 9.59 14.10
N TRP A 192 0.91 8.67 14.15
CA TRP A 192 0.56 7.77 13.04
C TRP A 192 0.03 8.56 11.83
N GLY A 193 0.65 8.36 10.66
CA GLY A 193 0.31 9.03 9.40
C GLY A 193 0.65 10.52 9.39
N TYR A 194 1.65 10.94 10.17
CA TYR A 194 2.15 12.31 10.19
C TYR A 194 2.79 12.67 8.85
N TRP A 195 2.83 13.96 8.49
CA TRP A 195 3.52 14.37 7.26
C TRP A 195 4.99 13.97 7.29
N THR A 196 5.42 13.34 6.20
CA THR A 196 6.75 12.74 6.10
C THR A 196 7.84 13.82 6.20
N ASP A 197 8.92 13.52 6.93
CA ASP A 197 10.06 14.42 7.00
C ASP A 197 10.70 14.63 5.62
N LYS A 198 10.99 15.90 5.26
CA LYS A 198 11.53 16.27 3.94
C LYS A 198 12.90 15.65 3.65
N GLY A 199 13.70 15.33 4.67
CA GLY A 199 14.95 14.58 4.54
C GLY A 199 14.72 13.15 4.11
N ARG A 200 13.73 12.47 4.71
CA ARG A 200 13.31 11.13 4.31
C ARG A 200 12.72 11.10 2.91
N VAL A 201 11.96 12.13 2.53
CA VAL A 201 11.48 12.29 1.15
C VAL A 201 12.64 12.28 0.16
N ARG A 202 13.67 13.10 0.40
CA ARG A 202 14.85 13.17 -0.50
C ARG A 202 15.59 11.84 -0.56
N GLU A 203 15.79 11.18 0.58
CA GLU A 203 16.45 9.86 0.61
C GLU A 203 15.65 8.81 -0.18
N ALA A 204 14.34 8.69 0.03
CA ALA A 204 13.50 7.72 -0.66
C ALA A 204 13.49 7.93 -2.19
N LEU A 205 13.49 9.18 -2.64
CA LEU A 205 13.59 9.52 -4.07
C LEU A 205 15.00 9.22 -4.62
N ALA A 206 16.06 9.50 -3.85
CA ALA A 206 17.42 9.12 -4.22
C ALA A 206 17.60 7.59 -4.29
N ILE A 207 16.96 6.84 -3.40
CA ILE A 207 16.87 5.38 -3.44
C ILE A 207 16.22 4.92 -4.75
N ALA A 208 15.08 5.50 -5.14
CA ALA A 208 14.44 5.13 -6.40
C ALA A 208 15.38 5.38 -7.61
N VAL A 209 16.09 6.50 -7.64
CA VAL A 209 17.12 6.76 -8.67
C VAL A 209 18.23 5.72 -8.64
N ALA A 210 18.75 5.38 -7.45
CA ALA A 210 19.81 4.38 -7.26
C ALA A 210 19.37 2.97 -7.70
N MET A 211 18.09 2.64 -7.50
CA MET A 211 17.50 1.39 -7.97
C MET A 211 17.34 1.33 -9.49
N GLY A 212 17.60 2.43 -10.21
CA GLY A 212 17.41 2.50 -11.66
C GLY A 212 15.97 2.81 -12.06
N ALA A 213 15.14 3.33 -11.15
CA ALA A 213 13.79 3.75 -11.49
C ALA A 213 13.79 4.94 -12.47
N ASN A 214 12.65 5.15 -13.13
CA ASN A 214 12.29 6.41 -13.77
C ASN A 214 10.94 6.96 -13.25
N THR A 215 10.19 6.15 -12.50
CA THR A 215 8.85 6.47 -12.02
C THR A 215 8.66 5.93 -10.60
N VAL A 216 7.96 6.66 -9.74
CA VAL A 216 7.51 6.22 -8.40
C VAL A 216 5.99 6.31 -8.28
N ARG A 217 5.38 5.42 -7.50
CA ARG A 217 3.93 5.44 -7.23
C ARG A 217 3.68 5.80 -5.77
N LEU A 218 2.88 6.85 -5.54
CA LEU A 218 2.82 7.58 -4.26
C LEU A 218 1.37 7.69 -3.75
N MET A 219 0.91 6.69 -2.99
CA MET A 219 -0.49 6.62 -2.53
C MET A 219 -0.89 7.79 -1.63
N SER A 220 -0.23 8.00 -0.48
CA SER A 220 -0.58 9.07 0.48
C SER A 220 -0.48 10.50 -0.08
N CYS A 221 0.22 10.66 -1.21
CA CYS A 221 0.30 11.94 -1.89
C CYS A 221 -0.98 12.28 -2.67
N GLY A 222 -1.60 11.27 -3.32
CA GLY A 222 -2.83 11.44 -4.09
C GLY A 222 -4.11 11.07 -3.35
N VAL A 223 -4.04 10.13 -2.40
CA VAL A 223 -5.14 9.74 -1.51
C VAL A 223 -4.91 10.43 -0.16
N SER A 224 -5.80 11.34 0.23
CA SER A 224 -5.70 12.00 1.53
C SER A 224 -7.04 12.58 1.97
N VAL A 225 -7.93 11.70 2.40
CA VAL A 225 -9.34 12.02 2.69
C VAL A 225 -9.83 11.39 3.99
N GLY A 226 -10.58 12.15 4.78
CA GLY A 226 -11.26 11.66 5.97
C GLY A 226 -10.63 12.14 7.27
N SER A 227 -11.47 12.26 8.29
CA SER A 227 -11.09 12.71 9.63
C SER A 227 -10.48 11.62 10.51
N ASN A 228 -10.28 10.40 9.97
CA ASN A 228 -9.60 9.31 10.65
C ASN A 228 -8.12 9.61 10.92
N ASN A 229 -7.55 10.57 10.17
CA ASN A 229 -6.23 11.11 10.42
C ASN A 229 -6.25 12.65 10.28
N PRO A 230 -5.82 13.42 11.30
CA PRO A 230 -5.86 14.89 11.26
C PRO A 230 -4.86 15.52 10.29
N TYR A 231 -3.97 14.73 9.68
CA TYR A 231 -2.98 15.16 8.69
C TYR A 231 -3.46 14.94 7.24
N ASN A 232 -4.71 14.47 7.07
CA ASN A 232 -5.32 14.32 5.76
C ASN A 232 -5.69 15.69 5.15
N LEU A 233 -5.64 15.73 3.82
CA LEU A 233 -5.81 16.93 3.02
C LEU A 233 -7.26 17.44 3.02
N GLU A 234 -8.23 16.55 2.85
CA GLU A 234 -9.66 16.85 2.98
C GLU A 234 -10.24 16.07 4.16
N LEU A 235 -10.55 16.75 5.27
CA LEU A 235 -10.99 16.11 6.51
C LEU A 235 -12.48 15.74 6.49
N SER A 236 -13.28 16.55 5.80
CA SER A 236 -14.70 16.33 5.50
C SER A 236 -15.02 16.98 4.16
N ASN A 237 -16.17 16.64 3.55
CA ASN A 237 -16.56 17.18 2.24
C ASN A 237 -16.41 18.71 2.16
N GLY A 238 -15.49 19.19 1.32
CA GLY A 238 -15.24 20.61 1.13
C GLY A 238 -14.43 21.29 2.25
N ASN A 239 -14.02 20.57 3.29
CA ASN A 239 -13.18 21.06 4.38
C ASN A 239 -11.72 20.63 4.17
N TRP A 240 -10.94 21.53 3.59
CA TRP A 240 -9.57 21.29 3.18
C TRP A 240 -8.60 21.90 4.19
N GLN A 241 -7.51 21.19 4.43
CA GLN A 241 -6.48 21.62 5.37
C GLN A 241 -5.28 22.17 4.61
N ASP A 242 -5.12 23.51 4.61
CA ASP A 242 -4.10 24.16 3.78
C ASP A 242 -2.67 23.71 4.10
N VAL A 243 -2.37 23.44 5.38
CA VAL A 243 -1.04 22.97 5.81
C VAL A 243 -0.67 21.60 5.25
N ALA A 244 -1.64 20.77 4.87
CA ALA A 244 -1.39 19.45 4.30
C ALA A 244 -0.92 19.52 2.83
N TRP A 245 -1.02 20.67 2.16
CA TRP A 245 -0.45 20.84 0.81
C TRP A 245 1.08 20.88 0.79
N ASP A 246 1.72 21.42 1.84
CA ASP A 246 3.17 21.67 1.84
C ASP A 246 3.99 20.40 1.54
N ILE A 247 3.66 19.28 2.19
CA ILE A 247 4.41 18.04 1.99
C ILE A 247 4.18 17.46 0.59
N ARG A 248 2.96 17.56 0.04
CA ARG A 248 2.63 17.08 -1.30
C ARG A 248 3.33 17.90 -2.37
N ASP A 249 3.30 19.22 -2.21
CA ASP A 249 4.00 20.16 -3.06
C ASP A 249 5.50 19.87 -3.05
N TYR A 250 6.07 19.67 -1.86
CA TYR A 250 7.48 19.35 -1.72
C TYR A 250 7.85 18.01 -2.35
N VAL A 251 7.06 16.95 -2.15
CA VAL A 251 7.32 15.62 -2.73
C VAL A 251 7.29 15.67 -4.26
N ILE A 252 6.28 16.32 -4.85
CA ILE A 252 6.19 16.47 -6.32
C ILE A 252 7.36 17.29 -6.84
N TYR A 253 7.68 18.41 -6.19
CA TYR A 253 8.83 19.23 -6.55
C TYR A 253 10.15 18.42 -6.49
N ALA A 254 10.38 17.72 -5.38
CA ALA A 254 11.60 16.96 -5.14
C ALA A 254 11.74 15.81 -6.16
N ALA A 255 10.67 15.08 -6.47
CA ALA A 255 10.70 14.04 -7.49
C ALA A 255 11.14 14.61 -8.86
N GLY A 256 10.67 15.81 -9.20
CA GLY A 256 11.07 16.53 -10.41
C GLY A 256 12.56 16.94 -10.38
N GLN A 257 13.09 17.30 -9.21
CA GLN A 257 14.52 17.55 -9.05
C GLN A 257 15.34 16.27 -9.27
N TYR A 258 14.89 15.12 -8.77
CA TYR A 258 15.51 13.81 -9.00
C TYR A 258 15.30 13.25 -10.42
N GLY A 259 14.59 13.97 -11.29
CA GLY A 259 14.25 13.55 -12.65
C GLY A 259 13.28 12.36 -12.72
N LEU A 260 12.61 12.03 -11.62
CA LEU A 260 11.61 10.97 -11.52
C LEU A 260 10.26 11.46 -12.03
N ARG A 261 9.45 10.50 -12.46
CA ARG A 261 8.04 10.68 -12.78
C ARG A 261 7.15 10.11 -11.67
N ILE A 262 5.89 10.54 -11.58
CA ILE A 262 4.99 10.12 -10.49
C ILE A 262 3.68 9.53 -11.01
N VAL A 263 3.28 8.39 -10.46
CA VAL A 263 1.90 7.88 -10.52
C VAL A 263 1.17 8.21 -9.22
N LEU A 264 -0.01 8.82 -9.31
CA LEU A 264 -0.83 9.25 -8.16
C LEU A 264 -2.20 8.56 -8.19
N PRO A 265 -2.42 7.53 -7.36
CA PRO A 265 -3.77 7.05 -7.03
C PRO A 265 -4.58 8.15 -6.35
N LEU A 266 -5.80 8.39 -6.83
CA LEU A 266 -6.66 9.47 -6.34
C LEU A 266 -7.68 9.02 -5.30
N THR A 267 -7.82 7.72 -5.07
CA THR A 267 -8.53 7.13 -3.94
C THR A 267 -7.90 5.78 -3.60
N ASP A 268 -8.27 5.19 -2.47
CA ASP A 268 -7.96 3.81 -2.13
C ASP A 268 -9.25 2.96 -2.13
N ASN A 269 -9.17 1.69 -2.54
CA ASN A 269 -10.26 0.74 -2.35
C ASN A 269 -10.50 0.45 -0.86
N TYR A 270 -9.47 0.58 -0.03
CA TYR A 270 -9.52 0.27 1.39
C TYR A 270 -9.75 1.52 2.25
N ASN A 271 -9.74 1.33 3.57
CA ASN A 271 -9.82 2.41 4.55
C ASN A 271 -8.56 2.39 5.41
N TYR A 272 -7.61 3.28 5.13
CA TYR A 272 -6.33 3.36 5.84
C TYR A 272 -6.06 4.76 6.38
N TYR A 273 -4.87 5.04 6.93
CA TYR A 273 -4.58 6.34 7.55
C TYR A 273 -4.78 7.52 6.58
N HIS A 274 -4.44 7.33 5.29
CA HIS A 274 -4.63 8.33 4.24
C HIS A 274 -6.06 8.37 3.67
N GLY A 275 -6.95 7.50 4.16
CA GLY A 275 -8.33 7.40 3.72
C GLY A 275 -8.55 6.49 2.52
N GLY A 276 -9.69 6.67 1.86
CA GLY A 276 -10.06 5.94 0.64
C GLY A 276 -11.55 6.04 0.34
N LYS A 277 -12.09 5.08 -0.41
CA LYS A 277 -13.49 5.08 -0.86
C LYS A 277 -14.47 5.15 0.30
N TYR A 278 -14.12 4.54 1.44
CA TYR A 278 -14.95 4.54 2.64
C TYR A 278 -14.99 5.92 3.34
N SER A 279 -13.91 6.70 3.27
CA SER A 279 -13.94 8.11 3.72
C SER A 279 -14.92 8.93 2.88
N ILE A 280 -14.89 8.75 1.56
CA ILE A 280 -15.77 9.47 0.61
C ILE A 280 -17.23 9.03 0.77
N LEU A 281 -17.48 7.73 1.01
CA LEU A 281 -18.81 7.23 1.39
C LEU A 281 -19.30 7.86 2.70
N GLY A 282 -18.39 8.00 3.67
CA GLY A 282 -18.68 8.71 4.93
C GLY A 282 -19.07 10.16 4.71
N PHE A 283 -18.40 10.86 3.79
CA PHE A 283 -18.71 12.24 3.44
C PHE A 283 -20.11 12.43 2.85
N SER A 284 -20.59 11.47 2.06
CA SER A 284 -21.95 11.50 1.50
C SER A 284 -23.02 10.90 2.40
N GLY A 285 -22.64 10.22 3.48
CA GLY A 285 -23.56 9.39 4.29
C GLY A 285 -24.09 8.16 3.54
N ALA A 286 -23.39 7.71 2.50
CA ALA A 286 -23.82 6.58 1.68
C ALA A 286 -23.47 5.23 2.32
N SER A 287 -24.14 4.17 1.87
CA SER A 287 -23.97 2.83 2.44
C SER A 287 -22.57 2.27 2.19
N THR A 288 -21.94 1.71 3.22
CA THR A 288 -20.71 0.92 3.12
C THR A 288 -20.97 -0.57 2.87
N ALA A 289 -22.24 -0.97 2.74
CA ALA A 289 -22.63 -2.35 2.45
C ALA A 289 -22.11 -2.82 1.09
N ASN A 290 -22.13 -4.14 0.87
CA ASN A 290 -21.63 -4.77 -0.35
C ASN A 290 -20.21 -4.33 -0.70
N LYS A 291 -19.34 -4.24 0.31
CA LYS A 291 -17.94 -3.80 0.19
C LYS A 291 -17.81 -2.40 -0.43
N GLY A 292 -18.68 -1.47 0.00
CA GLY A 292 -18.66 -0.09 -0.46
C GLY A 292 -19.09 0.11 -1.92
N ALA A 293 -19.91 -0.78 -2.50
CA ALA A 293 -20.37 -0.66 -3.88
C ALA A 293 -21.06 0.68 -4.21
N ALA A 294 -21.64 1.35 -3.20
CA ALA A 294 -22.24 2.68 -3.35
C ALA A 294 -21.23 3.74 -3.82
N PHE A 295 -19.92 3.53 -3.64
CA PHE A 295 -18.90 4.44 -4.14
C PHE A 295 -18.96 4.59 -5.67
N TYR A 296 -19.43 3.53 -6.34
CA TYR A 296 -19.56 3.49 -7.78
C TYR A 296 -20.93 3.90 -8.31
N THR A 297 -21.96 3.93 -7.46
CA THR A 297 -23.36 4.03 -7.89
C THR A 297 -24.13 5.20 -7.27
N ASP A 298 -23.73 5.67 -6.09
CA ASP A 298 -24.36 6.82 -5.45
C ASP A 298 -23.90 8.13 -6.11
N SER A 299 -24.85 8.87 -6.66
CA SER A 299 -24.57 10.10 -7.41
C SER A 299 -23.90 11.19 -6.56
N ASN A 300 -24.22 11.27 -5.26
CA ASN A 300 -23.62 12.24 -4.36
C ASN A 300 -22.16 11.86 -4.05
N THR A 301 -21.90 10.60 -3.72
CA THR A 301 -20.53 10.08 -3.52
C THR A 301 -19.65 10.31 -4.75
N ILE A 302 -20.17 10.04 -5.96
CA ILE A 302 -19.44 10.29 -7.21
C ILE A 302 -19.15 11.79 -7.38
N ASN A 303 -20.10 12.67 -7.06
CA ASN A 303 -19.90 14.12 -7.14
C ASN A 303 -18.84 14.63 -6.16
N ILE A 304 -18.84 14.13 -4.92
CA ILE A 304 -17.81 14.46 -3.92
C ILE A 304 -16.43 14.03 -4.43
N TYR A 305 -16.33 12.81 -4.96
CA TYR A 305 -15.05 12.33 -5.48
C TYR A 305 -14.53 13.17 -6.66
N LYS A 306 -15.40 13.53 -7.61
CA LYS A 306 -15.04 14.44 -8.71
C LYS A 306 -14.59 15.82 -8.19
N ALA A 307 -15.24 16.35 -7.16
CA ALA A 307 -14.85 17.63 -6.56
C ALA A 307 -13.45 17.56 -5.92
N TYR A 308 -13.15 16.46 -5.22
CA TYR A 308 -11.80 16.18 -4.70
C TYR A 308 -10.76 16.18 -5.83
N ILE A 309 -10.99 15.39 -6.88
CA ILE A 309 -10.10 15.31 -8.05
C ILE A 309 -9.86 16.70 -8.65
N GLN A 310 -10.93 17.44 -8.93
CA GLN A 310 -10.82 18.73 -9.60
C GLN A 310 -10.04 19.75 -8.77
N LYS A 311 -10.27 19.79 -7.45
CA LYS A 311 -9.53 20.66 -6.55
C LYS A 311 -8.06 20.24 -6.45
N PHE A 312 -7.79 18.94 -6.33
CA PHE A 312 -6.43 18.41 -6.27
C PHE A 312 -5.60 18.73 -7.53
N LEU A 313 -6.16 18.49 -8.72
CA LEU A 313 -5.48 18.75 -9.99
C LEU A 313 -5.25 20.25 -10.27
N GLN A 314 -6.12 21.13 -9.76
CA GLN A 314 -6.01 22.59 -9.94
C GLN A 314 -5.02 23.25 -8.97
N HIS A 315 -4.62 22.55 -7.89
CA HIS A 315 -3.71 23.11 -6.89
C HIS A 315 -2.38 23.53 -7.53
N THR A 316 -1.90 24.70 -7.12
CA THR A 316 -0.62 25.26 -7.59
C THR A 316 0.46 24.98 -6.57
N ASN A 317 1.45 24.20 -6.97
CA ASN A 317 2.57 23.81 -6.14
C ASN A 317 3.41 25.04 -5.76
N VAL A 318 3.58 25.29 -4.47
CA VAL A 318 4.31 26.47 -3.98
C VAL A 318 5.83 26.44 -4.26
N TYR A 319 6.42 25.26 -4.47
CA TYR A 319 7.86 25.11 -4.70
C TYR A 319 8.27 25.33 -6.17
N ASN A 320 7.35 25.16 -7.12
CA ASN A 320 7.66 25.31 -8.55
C ASN A 320 6.69 26.17 -9.36
N GLY A 321 5.60 26.65 -8.74
CA GLY A 321 4.62 27.55 -9.35
C GLY A 321 3.74 26.91 -10.43
N LYS A 322 3.76 25.58 -10.59
CA LYS A 322 2.92 24.87 -11.57
C LYS A 322 1.65 24.37 -10.91
N ARG A 323 0.54 24.42 -11.64
CA ARG A 323 -0.63 23.59 -11.27
C ARG A 323 -0.24 22.13 -11.42
N TYR A 324 -0.77 21.26 -10.58
CA TYR A 324 -0.53 19.82 -10.68
C TYR A 324 -0.88 19.28 -12.08
N ALA A 325 -1.98 19.76 -12.68
CA ALA A 325 -2.38 19.43 -14.05
C ALA A 325 -1.40 19.89 -15.16
N ASP A 326 -0.46 20.79 -14.85
CA ASP A 326 0.54 21.33 -15.77
C ASP A 326 1.97 20.88 -15.45
N ASP A 327 2.18 20.04 -14.42
CA ASP A 327 3.52 19.62 -14.01
C ASP A 327 3.94 18.29 -14.65
N PRO A 328 4.88 18.28 -15.63
CA PRO A 328 5.35 17.06 -16.28
C PRO A 328 6.09 16.09 -15.35
N THR A 329 6.34 16.46 -14.09
CA THR A 329 6.80 15.53 -13.07
C THR A 329 5.76 14.44 -12.80
N ILE A 330 4.47 14.78 -12.87
CA ILE A 330 3.40 13.79 -12.79
C ILE A 330 3.35 13.04 -14.14
N LEU A 331 3.18 11.72 -14.08
CA LEU A 331 3.06 10.84 -15.25
C LEU A 331 1.61 10.54 -15.54
N ALA A 332 0.89 10.10 -14.51
CA ALA A 332 -0.49 9.66 -14.61
C ALA A 332 -1.26 9.87 -13.32
N TRP A 333 -2.55 10.13 -13.53
CA TRP A 333 -3.60 9.99 -12.54
C TRP A 333 -4.10 8.55 -12.56
N GLU A 334 -4.15 7.89 -11.42
CA GLU A 334 -4.74 6.57 -11.29
C GLU A 334 -6.09 6.71 -10.58
N THR A 335 -7.18 6.21 -11.19
CA THR A 335 -8.54 6.49 -10.69
C THR A 335 -8.84 5.88 -9.32
N GLY A 336 -7.97 4.99 -8.83
CA GLY A 336 -7.95 4.51 -7.46
C GLY A 336 -6.98 3.35 -7.30
N ASN A 337 -6.54 3.09 -6.08
CA ASN A 337 -5.77 1.90 -5.75
C ASN A 337 -6.68 0.67 -5.62
N GLU A 338 -6.37 -0.40 -6.35
CA GLU A 338 -7.02 -1.71 -6.26
C GLU A 338 -8.56 -1.71 -6.36
N LEU A 339 -9.14 -0.91 -7.25
CA LEU A 339 -10.59 -0.92 -7.45
C LEU A 339 -11.06 -2.29 -7.96
N GLY A 340 -12.11 -2.84 -7.34
CA GLY A 340 -12.51 -4.25 -7.52
C GLY A 340 -11.90 -5.21 -6.49
N GLY A 341 -10.97 -4.71 -5.67
CA GLY A 341 -10.34 -5.41 -4.56
C GLY A 341 -9.47 -6.60 -4.96
N TYR A 342 -8.70 -7.08 -3.99
CA TYR A 342 -7.79 -8.21 -4.16
C TYR A 342 -8.44 -9.39 -4.91
N MET A 343 -7.81 -9.81 -6.00
CA MET A 343 -8.24 -10.94 -6.83
C MET A 343 -9.69 -10.81 -7.33
N ASN A 344 -10.12 -9.58 -7.64
CA ASN A 344 -11.45 -9.27 -8.15
C ASN A 344 -12.58 -9.71 -7.20
N ALA A 345 -12.33 -9.65 -5.89
CA ALA A 345 -13.28 -10.08 -4.86
C ALA A 345 -14.42 -9.07 -4.61
N GLU A 346 -14.37 -7.89 -5.22
CA GLU A 346 -15.38 -6.83 -5.11
C GLU A 346 -15.89 -6.41 -6.49
N MET A 347 -16.89 -5.52 -6.50
CA MET A 347 -17.41 -4.95 -7.73
C MET A 347 -16.33 -4.11 -8.42
N TRP A 348 -16.02 -4.44 -9.67
CA TRP A 348 -15.27 -3.53 -10.54
C TRP A 348 -16.05 -2.24 -10.82
N PRO A 349 -15.36 -1.12 -11.05
CA PRO A 349 -16.01 0.11 -11.48
C PRO A 349 -16.87 -0.10 -12.74
N PRO A 350 -18.16 0.32 -12.74
CA PRO A 350 -18.98 0.36 -13.93
C PRO A 350 -18.42 1.34 -14.96
N SER A 351 -18.65 1.09 -16.26
CA SER A 351 -18.18 1.97 -17.34
C SER A 351 -18.71 3.41 -17.22
N SER A 352 -19.93 3.59 -16.68
CA SER A 352 -20.52 4.90 -16.40
C SER A 352 -19.73 5.67 -15.34
N TRP A 353 -19.30 4.98 -14.27
CA TRP A 353 -18.46 5.56 -13.24
C TRP A 353 -17.09 5.94 -13.80
N THR A 354 -16.42 5.01 -14.49
CA THR A 354 -15.10 5.26 -15.08
C THR A 354 -15.16 6.44 -16.07
N SER A 355 -16.20 6.50 -16.91
CA SER A 355 -16.38 7.62 -17.85
C SER A 355 -16.60 8.96 -17.14
N ALA A 356 -17.33 8.97 -16.02
CA ALA A 356 -17.55 10.18 -15.22
C ALA A 356 -16.25 10.68 -14.57
N ILE A 357 -15.43 9.78 -14.04
CA ILE A 357 -14.13 10.13 -13.42
C ILE A 357 -13.12 10.61 -14.47
N VAL A 358 -13.02 9.90 -15.60
CA VAL A 358 -12.20 10.35 -16.74
C VAL A 358 -12.61 11.75 -17.20
N SER A 359 -13.92 12.00 -17.32
CA SER A 359 -14.44 13.32 -17.72
C SER A 359 -14.09 14.41 -16.69
N ALA A 360 -14.13 14.10 -15.39
CA ALA A 360 -13.77 15.05 -14.34
C ALA A 360 -12.28 15.41 -14.36
N ILE A 361 -11.40 14.43 -14.61
CA ILE A 361 -9.96 14.65 -14.80
C ILE A 361 -9.73 15.51 -16.05
N LYS A 362 -10.27 15.09 -17.21
CA LYS A 362 -10.04 15.78 -18.49
C LYS A 362 -10.66 17.18 -18.57
N ALA A 363 -11.62 17.50 -17.71
CA ALA A 363 -12.14 18.86 -17.58
C ALA A 363 -11.11 19.87 -17.03
N VAL A 364 -10.09 19.38 -16.33
CA VAL A 364 -9.01 20.20 -15.74
C VAL A 364 -7.67 19.95 -16.43
N ASP A 365 -7.43 18.72 -16.88
CA ASP A 365 -6.12 18.25 -17.33
C ASP A 365 -6.19 17.56 -18.70
N GLY A 366 -5.61 18.21 -19.71
CA GLY A 366 -5.44 17.66 -21.05
C GLY A 366 -4.09 16.98 -21.31
N ASN A 367 -3.17 17.00 -20.35
CA ASN A 367 -1.76 16.63 -20.50
C ASN A 367 -1.46 15.21 -20.03
N HIS A 368 -1.92 14.84 -18.83
CA HIS A 368 -1.51 13.60 -18.17
C HIS A 368 -2.27 12.37 -18.67
N LEU A 369 -1.60 11.22 -18.51
CA LEU A 369 -2.18 9.90 -18.75
C LEU A 369 -3.15 9.53 -17.62
N ILE A 370 -4.10 8.63 -17.91
CA ILE A 370 -5.00 8.06 -16.91
C ILE A 370 -4.84 6.54 -16.82
N ILE A 371 -4.58 6.04 -15.62
CA ILE A 371 -4.57 4.61 -15.27
C ILE A 371 -5.92 4.26 -14.65
N ASP A 372 -6.52 3.13 -15.05
CA ASP A 372 -7.83 2.71 -14.53
C ASP A 372 -7.82 2.37 -13.03
N GLY A 373 -6.71 1.84 -12.51
CA GLY A 373 -6.56 1.58 -11.08
C GLY A 373 -7.32 0.34 -10.59
N THR A 374 -7.74 -0.53 -11.50
CA THR A 374 -8.34 -1.81 -11.11
C THR A 374 -7.28 -2.78 -10.59
N ASN A 375 -7.66 -3.66 -9.66
CA ASN A 375 -6.82 -4.79 -9.26
C ASN A 375 -6.99 -5.97 -10.24
N GLY A 376 -6.49 -5.76 -11.46
CA GLY A 376 -6.55 -6.74 -12.53
C GLY A 376 -7.67 -6.47 -13.54
N ILE A 377 -7.44 -6.96 -14.75
CA ILE A 377 -8.33 -6.83 -15.90
C ILE A 377 -8.91 -8.16 -16.36
N TRP A 378 -8.61 -9.24 -15.65
CA TRP A 378 -9.16 -10.55 -15.91
C TRP A 378 -9.57 -11.28 -14.64
N ASN A 379 -10.84 -11.67 -14.58
CA ASN A 379 -11.32 -12.55 -13.53
C ASN A 379 -11.07 -14.01 -13.94
N TYR A 380 -10.06 -14.63 -13.33
CA TYR A 380 -9.65 -16.01 -13.64
C TYR A 380 -10.70 -17.08 -13.27
N THR A 381 -11.73 -16.74 -12.49
CA THR A 381 -12.83 -17.65 -12.12
C THR A 381 -13.98 -17.59 -13.11
N THR A 382 -14.39 -16.39 -13.52
CA THR A 382 -15.56 -16.18 -14.39
C THR A 382 -15.21 -15.93 -15.85
N GLY A 383 -13.95 -15.63 -16.16
CA GLY A 383 -13.49 -15.21 -17.48
C GLY A 383 -13.86 -13.77 -17.84
N ALA A 384 -14.46 -13.01 -16.92
CA ALA A 384 -14.90 -11.64 -17.15
C ALA A 384 -13.73 -10.64 -17.27
N THR A 385 -14.01 -9.49 -17.87
CA THR A 385 -13.14 -8.31 -17.94
C THR A 385 -13.88 -7.09 -17.39
N PRO A 386 -13.19 -6.06 -16.85
CA PRO A 386 -13.84 -4.92 -16.24
C PRO A 386 -14.59 -4.09 -17.28
N ALA A 387 -15.79 -3.61 -16.92
CA ALA A 387 -16.61 -2.79 -17.81
C ALA A 387 -15.90 -1.48 -18.22
N GLY A 388 -15.03 -0.96 -17.36
CA GLY A 388 -14.20 0.23 -17.61
C GLY A 388 -13.07 0.05 -18.63
N LEU A 389 -12.70 -1.18 -19.00
CA LEU A 389 -11.54 -1.50 -19.85
C LEU A 389 -11.50 -0.69 -21.15
N ASN A 390 -12.65 -0.53 -21.80
CA ASN A 390 -12.77 0.11 -23.12
C ASN A 390 -13.17 1.59 -23.05
N VAL A 391 -13.25 2.18 -21.85
CA VAL A 391 -13.60 3.60 -21.72
C VAL A 391 -12.54 4.47 -22.42
N ALA A 392 -13.01 5.40 -23.23
CA ALA A 392 -12.16 6.37 -23.91
C ALA A 392 -11.53 7.30 -22.86
N GLY A 393 -10.23 7.58 -22.99
CA GLY A 393 -9.48 8.41 -22.05
C GLY A 393 -8.73 7.64 -20.96
N ILE A 394 -9.00 6.33 -20.76
CA ILE A 394 -8.06 5.44 -20.06
C ILE A 394 -6.89 5.15 -21.00
N ASP A 395 -5.67 5.43 -20.57
CA ASP A 395 -4.45 5.24 -21.39
C ASP A 395 -3.76 3.92 -21.05
N ILE A 396 -3.78 3.56 -19.77
CA ILE A 396 -3.10 2.41 -19.18
C ILE A 396 -4.11 1.65 -18.31
N VAL A 397 -4.06 0.32 -18.38
CA VAL A 397 -4.76 -0.56 -17.43
C VAL A 397 -3.78 -1.19 -16.46
N SER A 398 -4.22 -1.61 -15.28
CA SER A 398 -3.34 -2.14 -14.24
C SER A 398 -3.77 -3.47 -13.61
N ASP A 399 -2.78 -4.19 -13.07
CA ASP A 399 -2.95 -5.34 -12.17
C ASP A 399 -1.91 -5.31 -11.03
N HIS A 400 -2.23 -5.92 -9.89
CA HIS A 400 -1.33 -6.12 -8.75
C HIS A 400 -1.10 -7.60 -8.51
N SER A 401 0.14 -8.05 -8.70
CA SER A 401 0.46 -9.48 -8.77
C SER A 401 0.86 -10.07 -7.41
N TYR A 402 -0.15 -10.54 -6.69
CA TYR A 402 -0.04 -11.29 -5.44
C TYR A 402 -0.94 -12.53 -5.48
N PRO A 403 -0.39 -13.76 -5.58
CA PRO A 403 1.00 -14.09 -5.87
C PRO A 403 1.39 -13.81 -7.33
N ARG A 404 2.69 -13.88 -7.65
CA ARG A 404 3.18 -13.76 -9.03
C ARG A 404 2.71 -14.93 -9.92
N LYS A 405 2.00 -14.62 -11.01
CA LYS A 405 1.37 -15.61 -11.90
C LYS A 405 1.60 -15.26 -13.37
N THR A 406 2.43 -16.04 -14.06
CA THR A 406 2.76 -15.81 -15.49
C THR A 406 1.62 -16.17 -16.44
N ASP A 407 0.75 -17.09 -16.03
CA ASP A 407 -0.47 -17.46 -16.75
C ASP A 407 -1.50 -16.32 -16.73
N ILE A 408 -1.73 -15.69 -15.57
CA ILE A 408 -2.56 -14.49 -15.44
C ILE A 408 -1.94 -13.34 -16.26
N LEU A 409 -0.66 -13.05 -16.06
CA LEU A 409 0.06 -12.01 -16.80
C LEU A 409 -0.09 -12.20 -18.33
N SER A 410 0.11 -13.42 -18.83
CA SER A 410 -0.01 -13.72 -20.27
C SER A 410 -1.42 -13.47 -20.79
N LYS A 411 -2.44 -13.80 -20.00
CA LYS A 411 -3.84 -13.59 -20.38
C LYS A 411 -4.20 -12.11 -20.42
N GLU A 412 -3.78 -11.36 -19.42
CA GLU A 412 -4.03 -9.92 -19.33
C GLU A 412 -3.27 -9.12 -20.38
N LEU A 413 -2.05 -9.53 -20.74
CA LEU A 413 -1.32 -8.96 -21.87
C LEU A 413 -2.13 -9.04 -23.17
N GLY A 414 -2.80 -10.16 -23.44
CA GLY A 414 -3.69 -10.32 -24.58
C GLY A 414 -4.92 -9.39 -24.51
N ILE A 415 -5.51 -9.23 -23.33
CA ILE A 415 -6.67 -8.35 -23.10
C ILE A 415 -6.30 -6.89 -23.30
N ALA A 416 -5.20 -6.43 -22.69
CA ALA A 416 -4.69 -5.07 -22.85
C ALA A 416 -4.32 -4.77 -24.32
N SER A 417 -3.73 -5.73 -25.03
CA SER A 417 -3.40 -5.60 -26.45
C SER A 417 -4.65 -5.48 -27.32
N ALA A 418 -5.67 -6.31 -27.08
CA ALA A 418 -6.95 -6.24 -27.79
C ALA A 418 -7.66 -4.90 -27.54
N ALA A 419 -7.61 -4.38 -26.31
CA ALA A 419 -8.13 -3.05 -25.96
C ALA A 419 -7.20 -1.89 -26.42
N LYS A 420 -6.03 -2.23 -26.99
CA LYS A 420 -4.98 -1.31 -27.41
C LYS A 420 -4.55 -0.37 -26.28
N LYS A 421 -4.47 -0.81 -25.02
CA LYS A 421 -4.09 -0.01 -23.84
C LYS A 421 -2.67 -0.35 -23.38
N GLY A 422 -1.95 0.63 -22.83
CA GLY A 422 -0.73 0.34 -22.07
C GLY A 422 -1.08 -0.56 -20.88
N PHE A 423 -0.13 -1.34 -20.39
CA PHE A 423 -0.36 -2.22 -19.24
C PHE A 423 0.68 -1.95 -18.16
N LEU A 424 0.26 -1.97 -16.90
CA LEU A 424 1.12 -1.72 -15.76
C LEU A 424 0.89 -2.81 -14.71
N ILE A 425 1.94 -3.54 -14.36
CA ILE A 425 1.96 -4.24 -13.08
C ILE A 425 2.24 -3.20 -12.02
N GLY A 426 1.18 -2.67 -11.40
CA GLY A 426 1.23 -1.54 -10.46
C GLY A 426 1.88 -1.93 -9.14
N GLU A 427 1.81 -3.21 -8.79
CA GLU A 427 2.47 -3.80 -7.64
C GLU A 427 2.85 -5.25 -7.95
N PHE A 428 4.01 -5.68 -7.47
CA PHE A 428 4.36 -7.10 -7.40
C PHE A 428 5.22 -7.39 -6.18
N ASP A 429 5.01 -8.58 -5.62
CA ASP A 429 5.84 -9.15 -4.56
C ASP A 429 7.27 -9.42 -5.08
N TRP A 430 8.28 -9.04 -4.30
CA TRP A 430 9.70 -9.31 -4.57
C TRP A 430 10.33 -10.31 -3.58
N THR A 431 9.58 -10.75 -2.58
CA THR A 431 10.07 -11.65 -1.53
C THR A 431 10.02 -13.11 -1.99
N ALA A 432 10.77 -13.96 -1.28
CA ALA A 432 10.68 -15.41 -1.46
C ALA A 432 9.38 -16.03 -0.92
N ALA A 433 8.62 -15.30 -0.08
CA ALA A 433 7.57 -15.86 0.76
C ALA A 433 6.14 -15.73 0.20
N GLY A 434 5.89 -14.89 -0.79
CA GLY A 434 4.53 -14.64 -1.30
C GLY A 434 3.98 -15.70 -2.26
N GLY A 435 4.72 -16.76 -2.56
CA GLY A 435 4.30 -17.83 -3.46
C GLY A 435 4.30 -17.44 -4.94
N GLY A 436 3.64 -18.25 -5.77
CA GLY A 436 3.64 -18.06 -7.22
C GLY A 436 4.94 -18.53 -7.90
N VAL A 437 5.19 -18.05 -9.12
CA VAL A 437 6.47 -18.30 -9.80
C VAL A 437 7.61 -17.53 -9.13
N SER A 438 8.85 -17.97 -9.34
CA SER A 438 10.03 -17.29 -8.79
C SER A 438 10.14 -15.85 -9.33
N LEU A 439 10.74 -14.96 -8.54
CA LEU A 439 10.93 -13.56 -8.91
C LEU A 439 11.69 -13.39 -10.25
N PRO A 440 12.82 -14.10 -10.52
CA PRO A 440 13.49 -14.02 -11.83
C PRO A 440 12.59 -14.44 -13.00
N THR A 441 11.78 -15.49 -12.83
CA THR A 441 10.87 -15.96 -13.88
C THR A 441 9.81 -14.92 -14.20
N TYR A 442 9.21 -14.31 -13.17
CA TYR A 442 8.19 -13.28 -13.35
C TYR A 442 8.75 -12.01 -14.00
N MET A 443 9.89 -11.51 -13.52
CA MET A 443 10.54 -10.33 -14.11
C MET A 443 11.01 -10.58 -15.54
N SER A 444 11.49 -11.79 -15.84
CA SER A 444 11.86 -12.18 -17.21
C SER A 444 10.64 -12.18 -18.14
N ALA A 445 9.48 -12.68 -17.68
CA ALA A 445 8.23 -12.61 -18.44
C ALA A 445 7.80 -11.14 -18.70
N ILE A 446 7.95 -10.27 -17.70
CA ILE A 446 7.70 -8.83 -17.87
C ILE A 446 8.66 -8.25 -18.92
N GLU A 447 9.96 -8.46 -18.77
CA GLU A 447 11.00 -7.93 -19.66
C GLU A 447 10.74 -8.30 -21.13
N GLN A 448 10.29 -9.54 -21.38
CA GLN A 448 10.03 -10.10 -22.72
C GLN A 448 8.68 -9.70 -23.33
N SER A 449 7.73 -9.20 -22.54
CA SER A 449 6.35 -8.89 -23.00
C SER A 449 6.23 -7.67 -23.93
N GLY A 450 7.31 -6.89 -24.11
CA GLY A 450 7.34 -5.70 -24.95
C GLY A 450 7.37 -4.39 -24.14
N SER A 451 7.53 -3.26 -24.84
CA SER A 451 7.76 -1.97 -24.20
C SER A 451 6.52 -1.30 -23.60
N TYR A 452 5.33 -1.81 -23.91
CA TYR A 452 4.05 -1.30 -23.42
C TYR A 452 3.67 -1.79 -22.01
N LEU A 453 4.43 -2.75 -21.44
CA LEU A 453 4.23 -3.24 -20.08
C LEU A 453 5.20 -2.56 -19.11
N GLY A 454 4.70 -1.72 -18.21
CA GLY A 454 5.47 -1.23 -17.05
C GLY A 454 5.42 -2.21 -15.87
N SER A 455 6.31 -2.03 -14.90
CA SER A 455 6.25 -2.75 -13.62
C SER A 455 6.69 -1.89 -12.45
N MET A 456 6.05 -2.10 -11.31
CA MET A 456 6.40 -1.41 -10.07
C MET A 456 6.42 -2.37 -8.89
N MET A 457 7.53 -2.34 -8.14
CA MET A 457 7.74 -3.22 -6.98
C MET A 457 7.12 -2.58 -5.74
N TRP A 458 6.49 -3.39 -4.89
CA TRP A 458 6.03 -2.96 -3.57
C TRP A 458 6.90 -3.55 -2.46
N SER A 459 7.46 -2.78 -1.53
CA SER A 459 7.63 -1.31 -1.49
C SER A 459 9.04 -1.00 -0.96
N VAL A 460 9.47 0.28 -0.93
CA VAL A 460 10.82 0.62 -0.45
C VAL A 460 10.83 1.57 0.75
N PHE A 461 11.76 1.31 1.67
CA PHE A 461 12.04 2.10 2.87
C PHE A 461 13.54 2.42 2.97
N GLY A 462 13.82 3.58 3.55
CA GLY A 462 15.17 4.07 3.87
C GLY A 462 15.33 4.29 5.37
N HIS A 463 16.06 5.34 5.73
CA HIS A 463 16.34 5.69 7.12
C HIS A 463 15.36 6.72 7.69
N ASP A 464 15.51 6.98 8.99
CA ASP A 464 14.96 8.15 9.66
C ASP A 464 15.60 9.46 9.14
N ALA A 465 15.04 10.62 9.54
CA ALA A 465 15.49 11.93 9.06
C ALA A 465 16.96 12.24 9.38
N GLN A 466 17.48 11.61 10.43
CA GLN A 466 18.85 11.76 10.91
C GLN A 466 19.81 10.74 10.27
N CYS A 467 19.30 9.82 9.45
CA CYS A 467 20.06 8.72 8.85
C CYS A 467 20.70 7.76 9.86
N CYS A 468 20.11 7.63 11.05
CA CYS A 468 20.67 6.86 12.14
C CYS A 468 20.14 5.42 12.14
N ASN A 469 18.86 5.24 11.79
CA ASN A 469 18.19 3.94 11.83
C ASN A 469 17.33 3.74 10.58
N TYR A 470 17.20 2.49 10.14
CA TYR A 470 16.18 2.11 9.17
C TYR A 470 14.79 2.27 9.78
N VAL A 471 13.86 2.86 9.01
CA VAL A 471 12.45 2.89 9.39
C VAL A 471 11.81 1.59 8.91
N THR A 472 11.30 0.80 9.85
CA THR A 472 10.76 -0.53 9.58
C THR A 472 9.25 -0.51 9.43
N HIS A 473 8.75 -1.37 8.54
CA HIS A 473 7.33 -1.62 8.30
C HIS A 473 7.10 -3.13 8.19
N ASN A 474 5.93 -3.60 8.61
CA ASN A 474 5.67 -5.01 8.92
C ASN A 474 4.61 -5.67 8.03
N ASP A 475 4.47 -5.21 6.78
CA ASP A 475 3.65 -5.86 5.75
C ASP A 475 4.25 -7.16 5.21
N GLY A 476 5.54 -7.41 5.46
CA GLY A 476 6.27 -8.54 4.92
C GLY A 476 6.78 -8.34 3.49
N TYR A 477 6.62 -7.14 2.92
CA TYR A 477 7.04 -6.79 1.55
C TYR A 477 7.90 -5.51 1.49
N SER A 478 8.28 -4.93 2.63
CA SER A 478 9.11 -3.73 2.69
C SER A 478 10.58 -4.04 2.39
N LEU A 479 11.11 -3.47 1.30
CA LEU A 479 12.53 -3.51 0.94
C LEU A 479 13.28 -2.39 1.64
N TYR A 480 14.31 -2.72 2.41
CA TYR A 480 15.14 -1.74 3.10
C TYR A 480 16.45 -1.45 2.35
N TYR A 481 16.61 -0.24 1.82
CA TYR A 481 17.71 0.07 0.89
C TYR A 481 18.86 0.86 1.53
N PRO A 482 20.15 0.58 1.21
CA PRO A 482 20.65 -0.48 0.32
C PRO A 482 20.90 -1.82 1.02
N GLN A 483 21.11 -1.79 2.34
CA GLN A 483 21.51 -2.96 3.15
C GLN A 483 20.81 -2.91 4.52
N GLY A 484 19.50 -2.63 4.53
CA GLY A 484 18.74 -2.63 5.76
C GLY A 484 18.43 -4.05 6.26
N PRO A 485 17.51 -4.20 7.23
CA PRO A 485 17.19 -5.48 7.88
C PRO A 485 16.41 -6.45 6.98
N ASN A 486 16.74 -6.54 5.69
CA ASN A 486 16.24 -7.56 4.79
C ASN A 486 16.77 -8.93 5.22
N SER A 487 15.94 -9.97 5.05
CA SER A 487 16.39 -11.34 5.30
C SER A 487 17.54 -11.73 4.35
N ALA A 488 18.37 -12.71 4.74
CA ALA A 488 19.44 -13.20 3.88
C ALA A 488 18.92 -13.72 2.52
N ALA A 489 17.69 -14.27 2.50
CA ALA A 489 17.04 -14.70 1.27
C ALA A 489 16.63 -13.51 0.38
N ASP A 490 16.18 -12.41 0.98
CA ASP A 490 15.67 -11.24 0.27
C ASP A 490 16.77 -10.31 -0.24
N GLN A 491 17.97 -10.31 0.37
CA GLN A 491 19.09 -9.47 -0.09
C GLN A 491 19.44 -9.71 -1.57
N SER A 492 19.39 -10.96 -2.03
CA SER A 492 19.62 -11.29 -3.45
C SER A 492 18.48 -10.80 -4.35
N ASN A 493 17.23 -10.90 -3.86
CA ASN A 493 16.06 -10.41 -4.59
C ASN A 493 16.07 -8.89 -4.75
N ALA A 494 16.53 -8.14 -3.74
CA ALA A 494 16.66 -6.70 -3.83
C ALA A 494 17.56 -6.28 -5.01
N LEU A 495 18.71 -6.94 -5.20
CA LEU A 495 19.59 -6.68 -6.34
C LEU A 495 18.91 -7.07 -7.67
N LEU A 496 18.16 -8.17 -7.71
CA LEU A 496 17.42 -8.56 -8.92
C LEU A 496 16.36 -7.53 -9.32
N VAL A 497 15.66 -6.92 -8.36
CA VAL A 497 14.71 -5.82 -8.60
C VAL A 497 15.44 -4.60 -9.17
N VAL A 498 16.58 -4.22 -8.59
CA VAL A 498 17.41 -3.11 -9.13
C VAL A 498 17.80 -3.41 -10.57
N GLN A 499 18.37 -4.59 -10.83
CA GLN A 499 18.78 -4.98 -12.18
C GLN A 499 17.61 -5.00 -13.17
N HIS A 500 16.42 -5.41 -12.74
CA HIS A 500 15.20 -5.36 -13.54
C HIS A 500 14.84 -3.93 -13.94
N PHE A 501 14.81 -2.98 -13.00
CA PHE A 501 14.54 -1.57 -13.32
C PHE A 501 15.59 -0.96 -14.25
N TYR A 502 16.87 -1.30 -14.07
CA TYR A 502 17.90 -0.91 -15.03
C TYR A 502 17.59 -1.43 -16.44
N ARG A 503 17.24 -2.72 -16.60
CA ARG A 503 16.85 -3.28 -17.91
C ARG A 503 15.62 -2.59 -18.50
N LEU A 504 14.58 -2.35 -17.70
CA LEU A 504 13.36 -1.70 -18.15
C LEU A 504 13.58 -0.25 -18.61
N THR A 505 14.55 0.43 -17.99
CA THR A 505 14.93 1.81 -18.34
C THR A 505 16.05 1.90 -19.37
N GLY A 506 16.44 0.77 -19.98
CA GLY A 506 17.48 0.72 -21.01
C GLY A 506 18.90 0.99 -20.51
N ARG A 507 19.15 0.78 -19.21
CA ARG A 507 20.44 0.98 -18.55
C ARG A 507 21.14 -0.36 -18.29
N SER A 508 22.46 -0.34 -18.24
CA SER A 508 23.27 -1.53 -17.89
C SER A 508 23.06 -1.92 -16.43
N PRO A 509 22.61 -3.16 -16.13
CA PRO A 509 22.37 -3.58 -14.75
C PRO A 509 23.64 -3.58 -13.91
N PRO A 510 23.59 -3.11 -12.64
CA PRO A 510 24.75 -3.11 -11.77
C PRO A 510 25.03 -4.51 -11.20
N SER A 511 26.30 -4.78 -10.88
CA SER A 511 26.74 -6.02 -10.22
C SER A 511 26.55 -6.01 -8.70
N SER A 512 26.29 -4.84 -8.10
CA SER A 512 26.05 -4.64 -6.68
C SER A 512 25.05 -3.50 -6.45
N MET A 513 24.49 -3.39 -5.25
CA MET A 513 23.53 -2.33 -4.91
C MET A 513 24.19 -0.94 -4.98
N PRO A 514 23.69 -0.01 -5.82
CA PRO A 514 24.20 1.36 -5.86
C PRO A 514 24.03 2.10 -4.53
N GLY A 515 24.97 2.96 -4.16
CA GLY A 515 24.90 3.71 -2.89
C GLY A 515 23.93 4.90 -2.95
N VAL A 516 23.42 5.31 -1.79
CA VAL A 516 22.67 6.57 -1.62
C VAL A 516 23.30 7.35 -0.46
N ALA A 517 23.61 8.63 -0.68
CA ALA A 517 24.08 9.50 0.39
C ALA A 517 22.95 9.75 1.40
N CYS A 518 23.27 9.68 2.69
CA CYS A 518 22.32 10.01 3.75
C CYS A 518 23.04 10.88 4.80
N PRO A 519 22.58 12.11 5.07
CA PRO A 519 21.39 12.75 4.48
C PRO A 519 21.60 13.22 3.04
N GLN A 520 20.52 13.25 2.26
CA GLN A 520 20.49 13.92 0.96
C GLN A 520 20.44 15.46 1.15
N PRO A 521 21.22 16.23 0.36
CA PRO A 521 21.28 17.69 0.50
C PRO A 521 19.94 18.34 0.19
N VAL A 522 19.69 19.49 0.83
CA VAL A 522 18.57 20.37 0.47
C VAL A 522 18.92 21.11 -0.83
N PHE A 523 17.93 21.35 -1.68
CA PHE A 523 18.07 22.07 -2.94
C PHE A 523 16.90 23.03 -3.15
#